data_AF-A0AAW1YHH4-F1
#
_entry.id   AF-A0AAW1YHH4-F1
#
_cell.length_a   1.000
_cell.length_b   1.000
_cell.length_c   1.000
_cell.angle_alpha   90.00
_cell.angle_beta   90.00
_cell.angle_gamma   90.00
#
_symmetry.space_group_name_H-M   'P 1'
#
loop_
_entity.id
_entity.type
_entity.pdbx_description
1 polymer ?
#
loop_
_entity_poly.entity_id
_entity_poly.type
_entity_poly.pdbx_seq_one_letter_code
_entity_poly.pdbx_strand_id
1 'polypeptide(L)'
;MVDANKNQVKSPTIPQLPRHRELLSALSPYHAKLVGESFLGRKRPVYECTDEQVEAAKSNDDKVSLLLKESSLDSFPSRDRPFMKLFVDTQLFSVHTDLVLSFFQKE
;
A
#
# COMPACT_ATOMS: atom_id res chain seq x y z
N MET A 1 -0.61 7.91 -14.39
CA MET A 1 -0.26 9.33 -14.42
C MET A 1 -1.37 10.14 -13.78
N VAL A 2 -1.04 10.91 -12.74
CA VAL A 2 -1.99 11.74 -11.97
C VAL A 2 -1.75 13.20 -12.36
N ASP A 3 -2.77 13.86 -12.87
CA ASP A 3 -2.78 15.31 -13.13
C ASP A 3 -3.52 15.99 -11.97
N ALA A 4 -2.75 16.53 -11.03
CA ALA A 4 -3.28 17.24 -9.87
C ALA A 4 -3.97 18.57 -10.25
N ASN A 5 -3.57 19.21 -11.36
CA ASN A 5 -4.14 20.48 -11.78
C ASN A 5 -5.51 20.29 -12.43
N LYS A 6 -5.70 19.17 -13.13
CA LYS A 6 -6.98 18.83 -13.78
C LYS A 6 -7.84 17.88 -12.95
N ASN A 7 -7.38 17.51 -11.76
CA ASN A 7 -8.01 16.49 -10.91
C ASN A 7 -8.34 15.20 -11.70
N GLN A 8 -7.40 14.75 -12.53
CA GLN A 8 -7.58 13.59 -13.41
C GLN A 8 -6.54 12.52 -13.12
N VAL A 9 -7.01 11.27 -13.06
CA VAL A 9 -6.14 10.11 -12.95
C VAL A 9 -6.25 9.30 -14.24
N LYS A 10 -5.14 9.15 -14.95
CA LYS A 10 -5.01 8.22 -16.08
C LYS A 10 -4.21 7.02 -15.59
N SER A 11 -4.89 5.93 -15.26
CA SER A 11 -4.23 4.68 -14.90
C SER A 11 -4.77 3.56 -15.78
N PRO A 12 -3.91 2.79 -16.46
CA PRO A 12 -4.34 1.69 -17.32
C PRO A 12 -5.00 0.55 -16.51
N THR A 13 -4.56 0.33 -15.26
CA THR A 13 -5.16 -0.69 -14.38
C THR A 13 -4.95 -0.31 -12.92
N ILE A 14 -6.03 0.06 -12.21
CA ILE A 14 -6.00 0.22 -10.74
C ILE A 14 -6.57 -1.07 -10.14
N PRO A 15 -5.85 -1.75 -9.24
CA PRO A 15 -6.38 -2.93 -8.57
C PRO A 15 -7.55 -2.53 -7.67
N GLN A 16 -8.62 -3.33 -7.69
CA GLN A 16 -9.80 -3.06 -6.90
C GLN A 16 -9.52 -3.31 -5.42
N LEU A 17 -9.71 -2.30 -4.58
CA LEU A 17 -9.46 -2.41 -3.15
C LEU A 17 -10.64 -3.13 -2.44
N PRO A 18 -10.37 -4.09 -1.53
CA PRO A 18 -11.40 -4.66 -0.67
C PRO A 18 -12.16 -3.57 0.09
N ARG A 19 -13.49 -3.70 0.15
CA ARG A 19 -14.39 -2.75 0.86
C ARG A 19 -14.24 -1.28 0.43
N HIS A 20 -13.85 -1.02 -0.82
CA HIS A 20 -13.66 0.33 -1.35
C HIS A 20 -14.83 1.29 -1.09
N ARG A 21 -16.09 0.82 -1.17
CA ARG A 21 -17.28 1.65 -0.92
C ARG A 21 -17.38 2.15 0.52
N GLU A 22 -17.08 1.30 1.49
CA GLU A 22 -17.11 1.66 2.91
C GLU A 22 -16.01 2.68 3.21
N LEU A 23 -14.80 2.44 2.66
CA LEU A 23 -13.69 3.36 2.78
C LEU A 23 -14.02 4.74 2.19
N LEU A 24 -14.59 4.78 0.99
CA LEU A 24 -15.04 6.03 0.36
C LEU A 24 -16.05 6.76 1.24
N SER A 25 -17.03 6.04 1.80
CA SER A 25 -18.03 6.64 2.69
C SER A 25 -17.39 7.22 3.95
N ALA A 26 -16.40 6.54 4.53
CA ALA A 26 -15.70 7.01 5.72
C ALA A 26 -14.79 8.21 5.43
N LEU A 27 -14.18 8.27 4.24
CA LEU A 27 -13.27 9.34 3.83
C LEU A 27 -13.98 10.58 3.27
N SER A 28 -15.22 10.43 2.78
CA SER A 28 -15.97 11.51 2.12
C SER A 28 -16.04 12.81 2.94
N PRO A 29 -16.29 12.80 4.28
CA PRO A 29 -16.29 14.02 5.08
C PRO A 29 -14.93 14.74 5.12
N TYR A 30 -13.83 13.97 5.19
CA TYR A 30 -12.48 14.53 5.18
C TYR A 30 -12.11 15.08 3.81
N HIS A 31 -12.49 14.39 2.73
CA HIS A 31 -12.31 14.86 1.37
C HIS A 31 -12.98 16.22 1.16
N ALA A 32 -14.23 16.39 1.61
CA ALA A 32 -14.95 17.67 1.51
C ALA A 32 -14.18 18.80 2.24
N LYS A 33 -13.67 18.52 3.45
CA LYS A 33 -12.86 19.48 4.21
C LYS A 33 -11.54 19.82 3.49
N LEU A 34 -10.81 18.81 3.01
CA LEU A 34 -9.53 19.00 2.32
C LEU A 34 -9.67 19.73 1.00
N VAL A 35 -10.76 19.53 0.26
CA VAL A 35 -11.06 20.31 -0.95
C VAL A 35 -11.25 21.79 -0.60
N GLY A 36 -11.95 22.07 0.51
CA GLY A 36 -12.09 23.43 1.05
C GLY A 36 -10.77 24.05 1.55
N GLU A 37 -9.80 23.23 1.95
CA GLU A 37 -8.47 23.63 2.45
C GLU A 37 -7.33 23.39 1.44
N SER A 38 -7.64 23.14 0.17
CA SER A 38 -6.67 22.71 -0.85
C SER A 38 -5.50 23.68 -1.06
N PHE A 39 -5.70 24.96 -0.76
CA PHE A 39 -4.66 26.00 -0.77
C PHE A 39 -3.51 25.75 0.22
N LEU A 40 -3.70 24.90 1.25
CA LEU A 40 -2.66 24.54 2.22
C LEU A 40 -1.79 23.35 1.78
N GLY A 41 -2.08 22.72 0.64
CA GLY A 41 -1.39 21.50 0.18
C GLY A 41 0.14 21.61 0.13
N ARG A 42 0.68 22.80 -0.19
CA ARG A 42 2.15 23.07 -0.24
C ARG A 42 2.85 23.00 1.12
N LYS A 43 2.12 23.01 2.25
CA LYS A 43 2.68 22.97 3.60
C LYS A 43 2.78 21.55 4.19
N ARG A 44 2.31 20.52 3.47
CA ARG A 44 2.35 19.14 3.98
C ARG A 44 3.68 18.49 3.58
N PRO A 45 4.47 17.97 4.53
CA PRO A 45 5.71 17.28 4.22
C PRO A 45 5.40 15.97 3.47
N VAL A 46 6.13 15.73 2.38
CA VAL A 46 6.16 14.43 1.70
C VAL A 46 7.30 13.65 2.34
N TYR A 47 7.01 12.45 2.86
CA TYR A 47 8.05 11.56 3.36
C TYR A 47 8.86 11.04 2.18
N GLU A 48 10.16 11.34 2.14
CA GLU A 48 11.11 10.80 1.18
C GLU A 48 11.74 9.52 1.75
N CYS A 49 11.72 8.44 0.96
CA CYS A 49 12.37 7.18 1.29
C CYS A 49 13.87 7.29 1.02
N THR A 50 14.74 6.75 1.89
CA THR A 50 16.21 6.79 1.65
C THR A 50 16.67 5.64 0.77
N ASP A 51 17.83 5.81 0.10
CA ASP A 51 18.42 4.77 -0.76
C ASP A 51 18.75 3.49 0.02
N GLU A 52 19.09 3.58 1.32
CA GLU A 52 19.31 2.39 2.15
C GLU A 52 18.02 1.59 2.37
N GLN A 53 16.87 2.28 2.54
CA GLN A 53 15.56 1.65 2.69
C GLN A 53 15.12 0.93 1.42
N VAL A 54 15.50 1.48 0.25
CA VAL A 54 15.24 0.87 -1.05
C VAL A 54 16.07 -0.39 -1.27
N GLU A 55 17.34 -0.39 -0.86
CA GLU A 55 18.25 -1.49 -1.15
C GLU A 55 18.10 -2.67 -0.18
N ALA A 56 17.81 -2.40 1.10
CA ALA A 56 17.42 -3.44 2.05
C ALA A 56 16.16 -4.21 1.59
N ALA A 57 15.24 -3.54 0.90
CA ALA A 57 14.04 -4.16 0.36
C ALA A 57 14.29 -5.05 -0.88
N LYS A 58 15.46 -4.94 -1.54
CA LYS A 58 15.82 -5.76 -2.70
C LYS A 58 16.64 -6.99 -2.34
N SER A 59 17.36 -6.98 -1.22
CA SER A 59 18.25 -8.08 -0.82
C SER A 59 17.54 -9.27 -0.15
N ASN A 60 16.29 -9.11 0.29
CA ASN A 60 15.55 -10.12 1.06
C ASN A 60 14.69 -11.06 0.20
N ASP A 61 15.04 -11.22 -1.08
CA ASP A 61 14.32 -12.04 -2.07
C ASP A 61 14.57 -13.57 -1.93
N ASP A 62 14.89 -14.06 -0.73
CA ASP A 62 15.21 -15.47 -0.50
C ASP A 62 13.99 -16.26 0.00
N LYS A 63 13.28 -16.85 -0.99
CA LYS A 63 12.55 -18.14 -1.05
C LYS A 63 11.69 -18.67 0.12
N VAL A 64 11.92 -18.31 1.38
CA VAL A 64 11.12 -18.73 2.55
C VAL A 64 9.76 -18.01 2.60
N SER A 65 9.68 -16.80 2.03
CA SER A 65 8.47 -15.97 1.97
C SER A 65 7.38 -16.49 1.03
N LEU A 66 7.72 -17.34 0.04
CA LEU A 66 6.75 -17.86 -0.95
C LEU A 66 5.77 -18.88 -0.36
N LEU A 67 6.20 -19.68 0.63
CA LEU A 67 5.34 -20.71 1.26
C LEU A 67 4.31 -20.12 2.24
N LEU A 68 4.62 -18.97 2.85
CA LEU A 68 3.66 -18.20 3.67
C LEU A 68 2.69 -17.36 2.82
N LYS A 69 3.11 -16.93 1.63
CA LYS A 69 2.29 -16.13 0.72
C LYS A 69 1.06 -16.90 0.22
N GLU A 70 1.21 -18.16 -0.20
CA GLU A 70 0.06 -18.95 -0.69
C GLU A 70 -0.93 -19.32 0.43
N SER A 71 -0.46 -19.71 1.62
CA SER A 71 -1.35 -20.07 2.74
C SER A 71 -2.11 -18.86 3.30
N SER A 72 -1.51 -17.67 3.27
CA SER A 72 -2.15 -16.43 3.69
C SER A 72 -3.28 -16.02 2.75
N LEU A 73 -3.13 -16.23 1.43
CA LEU A 73 -4.16 -15.87 0.44
C LEU A 73 -5.46 -16.67 0.62
N ASP A 74 -5.38 -17.91 1.09
CA ASP A 74 -6.57 -18.73 1.35
C ASP A 74 -7.40 -18.22 2.54
N SER A 75 -6.79 -17.48 3.45
CA SER A 75 -7.47 -16.88 4.60
C SER A 75 -8.37 -15.69 4.22
N PHE A 76 -8.24 -15.16 3.00
CA PHE A 76 -9.07 -14.05 2.52
C PHE A 76 -10.30 -14.54 1.73
N PRO A 77 -11.44 -13.82 1.83
CA PRO A 77 -12.60 -14.09 0.98
C PRO A 77 -12.22 -14.08 -0.49
N SER A 78 -12.81 -14.95 -1.31
CA SER A 78 -12.47 -15.12 -2.73
C SER A 78 -12.47 -13.82 -3.53
N ARG A 79 -13.34 -12.88 -3.13
CA ARG A 79 -13.45 -11.53 -3.72
C ARG A 79 -12.20 -10.67 -3.51
N ASP A 80 -11.51 -10.85 -2.39
CA ASP A 80 -10.39 -9.99 -1.98
C ASP A 80 -9.04 -10.59 -2.43
N ARG A 81 -9.00 -11.88 -2.75
CA ARG A 81 -7.79 -12.61 -3.20
C ARG A 81 -7.05 -11.98 -4.39
N PRO A 82 -7.72 -11.45 -5.45
CA PRO A 82 -7.01 -10.80 -6.56
C PRO A 82 -6.19 -9.58 -6.12
N PHE A 83 -6.74 -8.78 -5.20
CA PHE A 83 -6.03 -7.66 -4.61
C PHE A 83 -4.89 -8.16 -3.71
N MET A 84 -5.17 -9.14 -2.86
CA MET A 84 -4.17 -9.67 -1.93
C MET A 84 -2.97 -10.28 -2.67
N LYS A 85 -3.18 -10.94 -3.81
CA LYS A 85 -2.09 -11.42 -4.68
C LYS A 85 -1.18 -10.28 -5.14
N LEU A 86 -1.75 -9.18 -5.63
CA LEU A 86 -0.96 -8.02 -6.04
C LEU A 86 -0.29 -7.32 -4.85
N PHE A 87 -0.96 -7.30 -3.69
CA PHE A 87 -0.47 -6.64 -2.49
C PHE A 87 0.75 -7.33 -1.88
N VAL A 88 0.74 -8.67 -1.78
CA VAL A 88 1.88 -9.42 -1.23
C VAL A 88 3.14 -9.32 -2.10
N ASP A 89 2.99 -8.95 -3.37
CA ASP A 89 4.10 -8.74 -4.29
C ASP A 89 4.64 -7.29 -4.26
N THR A 90 4.09 -6.43 -3.41
CA THR A 90 4.62 -5.07 -3.24
C THR A 90 5.83 -5.03 -2.31
N GLN A 91 6.78 -4.15 -2.61
CA GLN A 91 7.92 -3.86 -1.72
C GLN A 91 7.47 -3.40 -0.33
N LEU A 92 6.35 -2.67 -0.24
CA LEU A 92 5.79 -2.21 1.04
C LEU A 92 5.42 -3.38 1.96
N PHE A 93 4.82 -4.44 1.40
CA PHE A 93 4.48 -5.63 2.17
C PHE A 93 5.74 -6.36 2.64
N SER A 94 6.72 -6.55 1.75
CA SER A 94 8.00 -7.21 2.05
C SER A 94 8.72 -6.54 3.23
N VAL A 95 8.94 -5.23 3.15
CA VAL A 95 9.61 -4.45 4.22
C VAL A 95 8.83 -4.53 5.53
N HIS A 96 7.51 -4.49 5.48
CA HIS A 96 6.68 -4.60 6.68
C HIS A 96 6.80 -5.98 7.34
N THR A 97 6.74 -7.06 6.56
CA THR A 97 6.87 -8.41 7.10
C THR A 97 8.25 -8.66 7.69
N ASP A 98 9.30 -8.15 7.05
CA ASP A 98 10.68 -8.28 7.55
C ASP A 98 10.86 -7.52 8.88
N LEU A 99 10.30 -6.31 8.98
CA LEU A 99 10.30 -5.55 10.22
C LEU A 99 9.59 -6.33 11.35
N VAL A 100 8.41 -6.88 11.08
CA VAL A 100 7.66 -7.68 12.07
C VAL A 100 8.45 -8.91 12.49
N LEU A 101 9.02 -9.66 11.54
CA LEU A 101 9.84 -10.85 11.82
C LEU A 101 11.12 -10.52 12.60
N SER A 102 11.71 -9.35 12.37
CA SER A 102 12.90 -8.89 13.11
C SER A 102 12.64 -8.73 14.62
N PHE A 103 11.39 -8.47 15.02
CA PHE A 103 11.02 -8.44 16.44
C PHE A 103 10.98 -9.85 17.05
N PHE A 104 10.58 -10.86 16.29
CA PHE A 104 10.50 -12.24 16.76
C PHE A 104 11.86 -12.96 16.78
N GLN A 105 12.81 -12.56 15.93
CA GLN A 105 14.17 -13.12 15.93
C GLN A 105 15.07 -12.56 17.04
N LYS A 106 14.61 -11.54 17.76
CA LYS A 106 15.36 -10.87 18.82
C LYS A 106 15.04 -11.38 20.24
N GLU A 107 14.15 -12.38 20.34
CA GLU A 107 13.92 -13.22 21.53
C GLU A 107 14.64 -14.57 21.37
#